data_AF-A0A0G4LFY0-F1
#
_entry.id   AF-A0A0G4LFY0-F1
#
_cell.length_a   1.000
_cell.length_b   1.000
_cell.length_c   1.000
_cell.angle_alpha   90.00
_cell.angle_beta   90.00
_cell.angle_gamma   90.00
#
_symmetry.space_group_name_H-M   'P 1'
#
loop_
_entity.id
_entity.type
_entity.pdbx_description
1 polymer ?
#
loop_
_entity_poly.entity_id
_entity_poly.type
_entity_poly.pdbx_seq_one_letter_code
_entity_poly.pdbx_strand_id
1 'polypeptide(L)'
;MTSAFLVVGATGNTGKAVVATLSGLVKASPTFSNHKILAMTRSASGAAAQKLAALPGVEVVEYSWVSITADWLRQHNVVRAFIASHNEPTQFAEETTFHVAALKAGVEYVVRISTTAANVRPDSDAYYPRAHWAIEALLGSPEFKRLRWTSLQANIFTAFYLQTAAALVNEFRETGKQSPLRLIGAEDVPVGVVHADDVGEFAARLLVLDDVAPHNGQKYVLNGPEDITGRQIVALVEQEIGTKVEEVHYKDMTFIDYLVEHSPGPKPLIESIKHDPKEKFYRHFQVEVTSLQDQIERLSTIAAVGGERKDAADSILAAISRLSSEVADASDFVPSYDQRNYAQAIKTLTDKLNVTTAKLAPRSRFQFKSRIQPANAKSDPRVLSNTNDTATPQDTRTPATSTASEAQDAVAPLPPTTVRNYNDEIAQPSSSHIRKPSFSTARDIAIYGQTDLHILLPATASHATSSGRLTDISGCVVDMSRATGSAAPFANLALKNIERSLVLAGNVDGPVHVTSIRDSILVVSARQVRIHECHNMDVYFYCGSRPIIEDCSGMRFAPLPKSFESPGDDSKNQWDQVDDFKWLKAEPSPNWSVLPVDERLEDRIWSDVVPGEPGKGLKDILQAVKIARG
;
A
#
# COMPACT_ATOMS: atom_id res chain seq x y z
N MET A 1 -36.37 -34.90 15.65
CA MET A 1 -36.26 -33.68 16.47
C MET A 1 -36.07 -32.49 15.54
N THR A 2 -36.55 -31.32 15.92
CA THR A 2 -36.45 -30.11 15.10
C THR A 2 -35.01 -29.61 15.02
N SER A 3 -34.48 -29.44 13.80
CA SER A 3 -33.15 -28.86 13.56
C SER A 3 -33.05 -27.43 14.07
N ALA A 4 -31.84 -27.03 14.48
CA ALA A 4 -31.62 -25.78 15.17
C ALA A 4 -30.47 -24.94 14.60
N PHE A 5 -30.68 -23.63 14.59
CA PHE A 5 -29.62 -22.63 14.51
C PHE A 5 -29.15 -22.30 15.93
N LEU A 6 -27.85 -22.32 16.19
CA LEU A 6 -27.30 -21.88 17.47
C LEU A 6 -26.75 -20.46 17.35
N VAL A 7 -27.10 -19.58 18.30
CA VAL A 7 -26.49 -18.25 18.42
C VAL A 7 -25.77 -18.13 19.76
N VAL A 8 -24.44 -18.24 19.74
CA VAL A 8 -23.58 -18.00 20.91
C VAL A 8 -23.37 -16.50 21.07
N GLY A 9 -23.58 -16.00 22.30
CA GLY A 9 -23.54 -14.56 22.59
C GLY A 9 -24.83 -13.83 22.20
N ALA A 10 -25.98 -14.52 22.24
CA ALA A 10 -27.27 -14.01 21.76
C ALA A 10 -27.70 -12.69 22.43
N THR A 11 -27.32 -12.46 23.69
CA THR A 11 -27.64 -11.23 24.43
C THR A 11 -26.56 -10.14 24.33
N GLY A 12 -25.50 -10.37 23.56
CA GLY A 12 -24.51 -9.35 23.21
C GLY A 12 -25.02 -8.37 22.15
N ASN A 13 -24.28 -7.28 21.90
CA ASN A 13 -24.71 -6.23 20.97
C ASN A 13 -25.02 -6.81 19.57
N THR A 14 -24.06 -7.51 18.96
CA THR A 14 -24.26 -8.15 17.65
C THR A 14 -25.24 -9.32 17.72
N GLY A 15 -25.17 -10.16 18.76
CA GLY A 15 -25.98 -11.36 18.88
C GLY A 15 -27.48 -11.09 18.91
N LYS A 16 -27.93 -9.99 19.54
CA LYS A 16 -29.35 -9.61 19.57
C LYS A 16 -29.89 -9.36 18.16
N ALA A 17 -29.13 -8.64 17.34
CA ALA A 17 -29.48 -8.38 15.96
C ALA A 17 -29.48 -9.65 15.10
N VAL A 18 -28.54 -10.58 15.34
CA VAL A 18 -28.56 -11.91 14.70
C VAL A 18 -29.87 -12.63 15.01
N VAL A 19 -30.24 -12.77 16.29
CA VAL A 19 -31.46 -13.50 16.67
C VAL A 19 -32.71 -12.82 16.14
N ALA A 20 -32.80 -11.48 16.26
CA ALA A 20 -33.95 -10.71 15.78
C ALA A 20 -34.15 -10.87 14.27
N THR A 21 -33.09 -10.71 13.49
CA THR A 21 -33.12 -10.85 12.03
C THR A 21 -33.39 -12.29 11.63
N LEU A 22 -32.69 -13.25 12.24
CA LEU A 22 -32.81 -14.67 11.92
C LEU A 22 -34.21 -15.21 12.21
N SER A 23 -34.88 -14.75 13.29
CA SER A 23 -36.26 -15.13 13.60
C SER A 23 -37.23 -14.82 12.44
N GLY A 24 -37.09 -13.65 11.81
CA GLY A 24 -37.87 -13.29 10.63
C GLY A 24 -37.49 -14.10 9.40
N LEU A 25 -36.18 -14.22 9.13
CA LEU A 25 -35.66 -14.88 7.92
C LEU A 25 -35.92 -16.39 7.91
N VAL A 26 -35.73 -17.07 9.03
CA VAL A 26 -35.98 -18.53 9.15
C VAL A 26 -37.44 -18.81 8.86
N LYS A 27 -38.37 -18.05 9.45
CA LYS A 27 -39.81 -18.21 9.21
C LYS A 27 -40.19 -17.99 7.75
N ALA A 28 -39.54 -17.06 7.06
CA ALA A 28 -39.78 -16.76 5.65
C ALA A 28 -39.09 -17.75 4.68
N SER A 29 -38.11 -18.53 5.15
CA SER A 29 -37.33 -19.44 4.32
C SER A 29 -38.11 -20.72 4.00
N PRO A 30 -38.24 -21.12 2.72
CA PRO A 30 -38.82 -22.40 2.35
C PRO A 30 -38.06 -23.60 2.96
N THR A 31 -36.73 -23.52 2.98
CA THR A 31 -35.82 -24.56 3.46
C THR A 31 -35.77 -24.63 4.98
N PHE A 32 -35.75 -23.47 5.65
CA PHE A 32 -35.48 -23.38 7.08
C PHE A 32 -36.72 -23.11 7.94
N SER A 33 -37.91 -22.89 7.37
CA SER A 33 -39.16 -22.55 8.11
C SER A 33 -39.48 -23.42 9.33
N ASN A 34 -39.10 -24.70 9.32
CA ASN A 34 -39.32 -25.61 10.44
C ASN A 34 -38.19 -25.60 11.48
N HIS A 35 -37.10 -24.87 11.29
CA HIS A 35 -35.97 -24.82 12.22
C HIS A 35 -36.25 -23.88 13.38
N LYS A 36 -35.70 -24.20 14.54
CA LYS A 36 -35.70 -23.32 15.71
C LYS A 36 -34.37 -22.58 15.86
N ILE A 37 -34.36 -21.52 16.66
CA ILE A 37 -33.19 -20.72 16.97
C ILE A 37 -32.89 -20.86 18.46
N LEU A 38 -31.75 -21.43 18.81
CA LEU A 38 -31.26 -21.53 20.18
C LEU A 38 -30.44 -20.27 20.50
N ALA A 39 -31.07 -19.33 21.21
CA ALA A 39 -30.44 -18.10 21.66
C ALA A 39 -29.73 -18.34 23.00
N MET A 40 -28.41 -18.55 22.96
CA MET A 40 -27.65 -18.88 24.16
C MET A 40 -27.28 -17.64 24.98
N THR A 41 -27.52 -17.71 26.29
CA THR A 41 -27.24 -16.63 27.25
C THR A 41 -26.68 -17.19 28.56
N ARG A 42 -26.03 -16.33 29.35
CA ARG A 42 -25.59 -16.65 30.73
C ARG A 42 -26.72 -16.50 31.75
N SER A 43 -27.78 -15.78 31.40
CA SER A 43 -28.94 -15.54 32.25
C SER A 43 -30.18 -15.39 31.36
N ALA A 44 -31.12 -16.32 31.49
CA ALA A 44 -32.40 -16.31 30.80
C ALA A 44 -33.39 -15.32 31.43
N SER A 45 -33.18 -14.95 32.70
CA SER A 45 -34.00 -13.96 33.41
C SER A 45 -33.69 -12.51 33.03
N GLY A 46 -32.58 -12.25 32.33
CA GLY A 46 -32.20 -10.90 31.89
C GLY A 46 -33.19 -10.30 30.89
N ALA A 47 -33.41 -8.97 30.97
CA ALA A 47 -34.37 -8.26 30.11
C ALA A 47 -34.11 -8.47 28.60
N ALA A 48 -32.84 -8.54 28.18
CA ALA A 48 -32.48 -8.84 26.79
C ALA A 48 -32.91 -10.27 26.39
N ALA A 49 -32.67 -11.26 27.25
CA ALA A 49 -33.04 -12.65 26.99
C ALA A 49 -34.57 -12.80 26.90
N GLN A 50 -35.32 -12.17 27.80
CA GLN A 50 -36.79 -12.18 27.76
C GLN A 50 -37.35 -11.55 26.48
N LYS A 51 -36.74 -10.45 26.00
CA LYS A 51 -37.12 -9.85 24.71
C LYS A 51 -36.87 -10.81 23.54
N LEU A 52 -35.76 -11.54 23.54
CA LEU A 52 -35.46 -12.52 22.50
C LEU A 52 -36.40 -13.73 22.56
N ALA A 53 -36.77 -14.19 23.76
CA ALA A 53 -37.70 -15.30 23.95
C ALA A 53 -39.11 -15.02 23.40
N ALA A 54 -39.49 -13.75 23.27
CA ALA A 54 -40.77 -13.34 22.68
C ALA A 54 -40.79 -13.45 21.13
N LEU A 55 -39.64 -13.67 20.50
CA LEU A 55 -39.54 -13.74 19.04
C LEU A 55 -39.96 -15.13 18.50
N PRO A 56 -40.62 -15.19 17.33
CA PRO A 56 -41.04 -16.45 16.73
C PRO A 56 -39.87 -17.42 16.49
N GLY A 57 -40.04 -18.68 16.89
CA GLY A 57 -39.06 -19.73 16.66
C GLY A 57 -37.77 -19.62 17.49
N VAL A 58 -37.70 -18.68 18.43
CA VAL A 58 -36.55 -18.50 19.33
C VAL A 58 -36.79 -19.23 20.65
N GLU A 59 -35.82 -20.05 21.04
CA GLU A 59 -35.73 -20.71 22.33
C GLU A 59 -34.48 -20.19 23.04
N VAL A 60 -34.66 -19.52 24.18
CA VAL A 60 -33.54 -19.04 24.98
C VAL A 60 -32.99 -20.18 25.82
N VAL A 61 -31.68 -20.39 25.72
CA VAL A 61 -30.97 -21.44 26.45
C VAL A 61 -29.97 -20.81 27.40
N GLU A 62 -30.17 -21.02 28.70
CA GLU A 62 -29.19 -20.65 29.72
C GLU A 62 -28.12 -21.74 29.81
N TYR A 63 -26.99 -21.50 29.15
CA TYR A 63 -25.88 -22.45 29.11
C TYR A 63 -24.57 -21.73 28.83
N SER A 64 -23.48 -22.28 29.36
CA SER A 64 -22.15 -21.74 29.11
C SER A 64 -21.62 -22.23 27.77
N TRP A 65 -21.31 -21.31 26.86
CA TRP A 65 -20.86 -21.67 25.52
C TRP A 65 -19.51 -22.41 25.53
N VAL A 66 -18.64 -22.11 26.50
CA VAL A 66 -17.35 -22.81 26.68
C VAL A 66 -17.52 -24.27 27.14
N SER A 67 -18.73 -24.64 27.58
CA SER A 67 -19.08 -26.00 27.97
C SER A 67 -19.75 -26.79 26.84
N ILE A 68 -19.94 -26.21 25.66
CA ILE A 68 -20.57 -26.90 24.52
C ILE A 68 -19.69 -28.06 24.07
N THR A 69 -20.27 -29.26 24.04
CA THR A 69 -19.65 -30.47 23.51
C THR A 69 -20.30 -30.90 22.20
N ALA A 70 -19.63 -31.81 21.47
CA ALA A 70 -20.20 -32.38 20.25
C ALA A 70 -21.53 -33.11 20.52
N ASP A 71 -21.63 -33.79 21.67
CA ASP A 71 -22.87 -34.48 22.06
C ASP A 71 -23.98 -33.49 22.40
N TRP A 72 -23.66 -32.38 23.05
CA TRP A 72 -24.63 -31.31 23.30
C TRP A 72 -25.20 -30.76 21.98
N LEU A 73 -24.35 -30.49 20.99
CA LEU A 73 -24.78 -30.02 19.67
C LEU A 73 -25.68 -31.03 18.94
N ARG A 74 -25.34 -32.33 19.00
CA ARG A 74 -26.16 -33.40 18.42
C ARG A 74 -27.51 -33.55 19.12
N GLN A 75 -27.52 -33.53 20.45
CA GLN A 75 -28.75 -33.61 21.26
C GLN A 75 -29.72 -32.48 20.90
N HIS A 76 -29.19 -31.29 20.63
CA HIS A 76 -29.97 -30.11 20.25
C HIS A 76 -30.21 -29.99 18.73
N ASN A 77 -29.72 -30.95 17.92
CA ASN A 77 -29.81 -30.97 16.46
C ASN A 77 -29.33 -29.66 15.81
N VAL A 78 -28.21 -29.13 16.30
CA VAL A 78 -27.63 -27.89 15.76
C VAL A 78 -27.04 -28.17 14.38
N VAL A 79 -27.56 -27.49 13.36
CA VAL A 79 -27.11 -27.64 11.96
C VAL A 79 -26.25 -26.47 11.51
N ARG A 80 -26.48 -25.27 12.04
CA ARG A 80 -25.71 -24.06 11.73
C ARG A 80 -25.55 -23.21 12.98
N ALA A 81 -24.43 -22.48 13.08
CA ALA A 81 -24.16 -21.69 14.27
C ALA A 81 -23.56 -20.31 13.97
N PHE A 82 -23.88 -19.36 14.83
CA PHE A 82 -23.18 -18.09 14.96
C PHE A 82 -22.43 -18.03 16.27
N ILE A 83 -21.22 -17.47 16.26
CA ILE A 83 -20.45 -17.23 17.49
C ILE A 83 -19.83 -15.85 17.53
N ALA A 84 -20.15 -15.14 18.61
CA ALA A 84 -19.48 -13.93 19.08
C ALA A 84 -18.77 -14.26 20.41
N SER A 85 -17.49 -14.60 20.35
CA SER A 85 -16.64 -14.89 21.51
C SER A 85 -16.14 -13.60 22.18
N HIS A 86 -15.66 -13.70 23.42
CA HIS A 86 -15.01 -12.57 24.11
C HIS A 86 -13.57 -12.38 23.64
N ASN A 87 -12.92 -11.27 23.98
CA ASN A 87 -11.51 -11.05 23.63
C ASN A 87 -10.53 -11.38 24.76
N GLU A 88 -10.94 -12.05 25.85
CA GLU A 88 -10.03 -12.44 26.93
C GLU A 88 -8.89 -13.37 26.45
N PRO A 89 -7.75 -13.43 27.16
CA PRO A 89 -6.60 -14.27 26.79
C PRO A 89 -6.92 -15.74 26.49
N THR A 90 -7.98 -16.29 27.10
CA THR A 90 -8.41 -17.68 26.90
C THR A 90 -9.22 -17.92 25.62
N GLN A 91 -9.60 -16.87 24.89
CA GLN A 91 -10.50 -16.98 23.73
C GLN A 91 -10.03 -18.00 22.70
N PHE A 92 -8.74 -18.03 22.37
CA PHE A 92 -8.22 -19.00 21.40
C PHE A 92 -8.57 -20.44 21.80
N ALA A 93 -8.27 -20.83 23.04
CA ALA A 93 -8.52 -22.19 23.51
C ALA A 93 -10.02 -22.53 23.56
N GLU A 94 -10.83 -21.58 23.99
CA GLU A 94 -12.28 -21.79 24.16
C GLU A 94 -13.02 -21.82 22.81
N GLU A 95 -12.74 -20.87 21.91
CA GLU A 95 -13.40 -20.81 20.60
C GLU A 95 -12.97 -21.97 19.70
N THR A 96 -11.69 -22.37 19.74
CA THR A 96 -11.25 -23.56 18.99
C THR A 96 -11.87 -24.84 19.53
N THR A 97 -12.08 -24.95 20.86
CA THR A 97 -12.82 -26.07 21.45
C THR A 97 -14.24 -26.15 20.92
N PHE A 98 -14.94 -25.00 20.81
CA PHE A 98 -16.26 -24.93 20.19
C PHE A 98 -16.23 -25.37 18.71
N HIS A 99 -15.28 -24.88 17.91
CA HIS A 99 -15.17 -25.26 16.49
C HIS A 99 -14.85 -26.75 16.31
N VAL A 100 -14.01 -27.34 17.16
CA VAL A 100 -13.77 -28.79 17.18
C VAL A 100 -15.04 -29.56 17.54
N ALA A 101 -15.81 -29.07 18.52
CA ALA A 101 -17.10 -29.67 18.87
C ALA A 101 -18.10 -29.60 17.71
N ALA A 102 -18.18 -28.46 17.02
CA ALA A 102 -19.02 -28.27 15.84
C ALA A 102 -18.63 -29.21 14.69
N LEU A 103 -17.34 -29.32 14.38
CA LEU A 103 -16.81 -30.26 13.38
C LEU A 103 -17.17 -31.71 13.73
N LYS A 104 -16.97 -32.12 15.00
CA LYS A 104 -17.29 -33.49 15.45
C LYS A 104 -18.78 -33.76 15.46
N ALA A 105 -19.61 -32.77 15.80
CA ALA A 105 -21.06 -32.89 15.81
C ALA A 105 -21.67 -32.97 14.40
N GLY A 106 -20.93 -32.54 13.38
CA GLY A 106 -21.44 -32.47 12.01
C GLY A 106 -22.23 -31.19 11.72
N VAL A 107 -21.95 -30.09 12.44
CA VAL A 107 -22.50 -28.77 12.11
C VAL A 107 -22.07 -28.40 10.71
N GLU A 108 -23.01 -27.93 9.89
CA GLU A 108 -22.80 -27.74 8.45
C GLU A 108 -22.14 -26.41 8.11
N TYR A 109 -22.39 -25.38 8.93
CA TYR A 109 -21.93 -24.01 8.67
C TYR A 109 -21.81 -23.17 9.95
N VAL A 110 -20.70 -22.43 10.08
CA VAL A 110 -20.45 -21.51 11.20
C VAL A 110 -20.10 -20.10 10.71
N VAL A 111 -20.83 -19.10 11.18
CA VAL A 111 -20.48 -17.68 11.01
C VAL A 111 -19.86 -17.18 12.30
N ARG A 112 -18.63 -16.67 12.26
CA ARG A 112 -17.94 -16.16 13.45
C ARG A 112 -17.66 -14.66 13.35
N ILE A 113 -17.68 -13.99 14.50
CA ILE A 113 -17.08 -12.66 14.63
C ILE A 113 -15.56 -12.82 14.77
N SER A 114 -14.84 -12.08 13.94
CA SER A 114 -13.41 -11.82 14.07
C SER A 114 -13.21 -10.36 14.44
N THR A 115 -12.02 -9.81 14.22
CA THR A 115 -11.70 -8.43 14.54
C THR A 115 -11.22 -7.65 13.33
N THR A 116 -10.79 -6.41 13.54
CA THR A 116 -10.36 -5.47 12.51
C THR A 116 -9.33 -6.11 11.59
N ALA A 117 -9.71 -6.28 10.33
CA ALA A 117 -8.96 -7.04 9.31
C ALA A 117 -7.47 -6.68 9.25
N ALA A 118 -7.16 -5.39 9.35
CA ALA A 118 -5.79 -4.89 9.34
C ALA A 118 -4.91 -5.57 10.40
N ASN A 119 -5.46 -5.94 11.56
CA ASN A 119 -4.70 -6.49 12.67
C ASN A 119 -4.70 -8.03 12.70
N VAL A 120 -5.53 -8.71 11.89
CA VAL A 120 -5.68 -10.18 11.92
C VAL A 120 -4.49 -10.85 11.20
N ARG A 121 -3.33 -10.82 11.86
CA ARG A 121 -2.03 -11.29 11.36
C ARG A 121 -1.27 -12.03 12.47
N PRO A 122 -0.35 -12.94 12.13
CA PRO A 122 0.41 -13.69 13.14
C PRO A 122 1.38 -12.80 13.94
N ASP A 123 1.80 -11.67 13.36
CA ASP A 123 2.79 -10.73 13.88
C ASP A 123 2.18 -9.48 14.55
N SER A 124 0.84 -9.40 14.66
CA SER A 124 0.17 -8.27 15.33
C SER A 124 0.66 -8.14 16.77
N ASP A 125 1.01 -6.94 17.22
CA ASP A 125 1.47 -6.69 18.60
C ASP A 125 0.38 -7.00 19.64
N ALA A 126 -0.85 -6.56 19.38
CA ALA A 126 -1.99 -6.91 20.22
C ALA A 126 -2.22 -8.44 20.19
N TYR A 127 -2.51 -9.03 21.35
CA TYR A 127 -2.67 -10.49 21.45
C TYR A 127 -3.94 -11.02 20.80
N TYR A 128 -5.06 -10.33 20.93
CA TYR A 128 -6.36 -10.85 20.50
C TYR A 128 -6.48 -10.97 18.97
N PRO A 129 -5.93 -10.06 18.13
CA PRO A 129 -5.94 -10.26 16.68
C PRO A 129 -5.11 -11.48 16.24
N ARG A 130 -4.00 -11.81 16.92
CA ARG A 130 -3.24 -13.05 16.67
C ARG A 130 -4.10 -14.28 16.93
N ALA A 131 -4.91 -14.26 17.99
CA ALA A 131 -5.83 -15.36 18.31
C ALA A 131 -6.91 -15.52 17.22
N HIS A 132 -7.49 -14.41 16.74
CA HIS A 132 -8.43 -14.46 15.61
C HIS A 132 -7.79 -15.00 14.33
N TRP A 133 -6.57 -14.57 14.01
CA TRP A 133 -5.79 -15.10 12.88
C TRP A 133 -5.57 -16.60 13.01
N ALA A 134 -5.15 -17.07 14.19
CA ALA A 134 -4.89 -18.48 14.45
C ALA A 134 -6.16 -19.34 14.31
N ILE A 135 -7.33 -18.82 14.72
CA ILE A 135 -8.61 -19.51 14.52
C ILE A 135 -8.98 -19.55 13.03
N GLU A 136 -8.78 -18.46 12.28
CA GLU A 136 -9.02 -18.46 10.83
C GLU A 136 -8.09 -19.44 10.10
N ALA A 137 -6.82 -19.53 10.51
CA ALA A 137 -5.86 -20.49 9.98
C ALA A 137 -6.27 -21.94 10.31
N LEU A 138 -6.70 -22.21 11.55
CA LEU A 138 -7.21 -23.51 11.97
C LEU A 138 -8.42 -23.93 11.13
N LEU A 139 -9.42 -23.05 10.99
CA LEU A 139 -10.62 -23.33 10.20
C LEU A 139 -10.32 -23.52 8.71
N GLY A 140 -9.26 -22.89 8.19
CA GLY A 140 -8.77 -23.06 6.82
C GLY A 140 -8.00 -24.36 6.58
N SER A 141 -7.68 -25.13 7.61
CA SER A 141 -6.91 -26.38 7.49
C SER A 141 -7.71 -27.51 6.83
N PRO A 142 -7.05 -28.49 6.16
CA PRO A 142 -7.72 -29.63 5.53
C PRO A 142 -8.62 -30.42 6.48
N GLU A 143 -8.27 -30.52 7.76
CA GLU A 143 -9.01 -31.24 8.79
C GLU A 143 -10.39 -30.63 9.04
N PHE A 144 -10.53 -29.32 8.82
CA PHE A 144 -11.77 -28.56 9.00
C PHE A 144 -12.62 -28.45 7.74
N LYS A 145 -12.21 -29.05 6.61
CA LYS A 145 -12.92 -28.97 5.31
C LYS A 145 -14.42 -29.31 5.38
N ARG A 146 -14.84 -30.15 6.33
CA ARG A 146 -16.25 -30.54 6.50
C ARG A 146 -17.10 -29.51 7.27
N LEU A 147 -16.48 -28.64 8.06
CA LEU A 147 -17.15 -27.56 8.76
C LEU A 147 -17.02 -26.31 7.88
N ARG A 148 -18.07 -25.96 7.15
CA ARG A 148 -18.04 -24.73 6.35
C ARG A 148 -18.08 -23.52 7.27
N TRP A 149 -17.42 -22.43 6.91
CA TRP A 149 -17.37 -21.26 7.79
C TRP A 149 -17.21 -19.94 7.05
N THR A 150 -17.55 -18.86 7.74
CA THR A 150 -17.27 -17.49 7.31
C THR A 150 -16.81 -16.66 8.51
N SER A 151 -15.76 -15.86 8.32
CA SER A 151 -15.24 -14.94 9.32
C SER A 151 -15.68 -13.51 9.01
N LEU A 152 -16.26 -12.83 9.99
CA LEU A 152 -16.68 -11.44 9.90
C LEU A 152 -15.65 -10.56 10.60
N GLN A 153 -14.75 -9.97 9.83
CA GLN A 153 -13.73 -9.03 10.30
C GLN A 153 -14.34 -7.64 10.42
N ALA A 154 -15.20 -7.47 11.43
CA ALA A 154 -15.82 -6.20 11.75
C ALA A 154 -14.75 -5.19 12.18
N ASN A 155 -14.83 -3.98 11.64
CA ASN A 155 -14.05 -2.86 12.12
C ASN A 155 -14.53 -2.43 13.52
N ILE A 156 -13.98 -1.35 14.06
CA ILE A 156 -14.34 -0.88 15.39
C ILE A 156 -15.85 -0.54 15.48
N PHE A 157 -16.48 -1.00 16.56
CA PHE A 157 -17.92 -0.78 16.73
C PHE A 157 -18.23 0.66 17.12
N THR A 158 -19.24 1.26 16.48
CA THR A 158 -19.70 2.64 16.74
C THR A 158 -19.96 2.90 18.22
N ALA A 159 -20.63 1.97 18.92
CA ALA A 159 -20.93 2.10 20.35
C ALA A 159 -19.68 2.21 21.23
N PHE A 160 -18.59 1.54 20.85
CA PHE A 160 -17.31 1.64 21.55
C PHE A 160 -16.56 2.92 21.14
N TYR A 161 -16.51 3.20 19.84
CA TYR A 161 -15.75 4.33 19.30
C TYR A 161 -16.31 5.70 19.72
N LEU A 162 -17.64 5.81 19.87
CA LEU A 162 -18.34 7.05 20.21
C LEU A 162 -18.73 7.11 21.70
N GLN A 163 -18.28 6.17 22.54
CA GLN A 163 -18.71 6.05 23.93
C GLN A 163 -18.48 7.33 24.74
N THR A 164 -17.28 7.91 24.65
CA THR A 164 -16.90 9.13 25.39
C THR A 164 -17.61 10.37 24.87
N ALA A 165 -17.84 10.45 23.55
CA ALA A 165 -18.66 11.49 22.92
C ALA A 165 -20.10 11.46 23.43
N ALA A 166 -20.73 10.28 23.44
CA ALA A 166 -22.07 10.09 23.98
C ALA A 166 -22.13 10.39 25.48
N ALA A 167 -21.11 10.01 26.25
CA ALA A 167 -21.03 10.29 27.68
C ALA A 167 -20.98 11.79 27.96
N LEU A 168 -20.16 12.55 27.21
CA LEU A 168 -20.09 14.01 27.33
C LEU A 168 -21.44 14.66 27.00
N VAL A 169 -22.08 14.25 25.90
CA VAL A 169 -23.40 14.79 25.52
C VAL A 169 -24.43 14.54 26.64
N ASN A 170 -24.43 13.35 27.24
CA ASN A 170 -25.34 13.04 28.35
C ASN A 170 -25.01 13.86 29.61
N GLU A 171 -23.74 13.96 30.00
CA GLU A 171 -23.30 14.77 31.14
C GLU A 171 -23.71 16.24 30.96
N PHE A 172 -23.51 16.79 29.76
CA PHE A 172 -23.86 18.17 29.46
C PHE A 172 -25.38 18.39 29.54
N ARG A 173 -26.18 17.46 29.00
CA ARG A 173 -27.65 17.51 29.09
C ARG A 173 -28.15 17.49 30.53
N GLU A 174 -27.48 16.76 31.42
CA GLU A 174 -27.86 16.62 32.82
C GLU A 174 -27.37 17.78 33.70
N THR A 175 -26.15 18.29 33.45
CA THR A 175 -25.45 19.17 34.40
C THR A 175 -25.08 20.55 33.83
N GLY A 176 -25.10 20.71 32.51
CA GLY A 176 -24.58 21.90 31.81
C GLY A 176 -23.05 22.04 31.84
N LYS A 177 -22.31 21.03 32.31
CA LYS A 177 -20.84 21.03 32.40
C LYS A 177 -20.23 20.09 31.37
N GLN A 178 -18.96 20.33 31.03
CA GLN A 178 -18.20 19.54 30.07
C GLN A 178 -16.98 18.92 30.75
N SER A 179 -16.89 17.60 30.73
CA SER A 179 -15.62 16.91 30.95
C SER A 179 -14.78 16.89 29.66
N PRO A 180 -13.44 16.74 29.73
CA PRO A 180 -12.60 16.64 28.53
C PRO A 180 -13.04 15.48 27.63
N LEU A 181 -13.25 15.76 26.35
CA LEU A 181 -13.61 14.76 25.35
C LEU A 181 -12.37 13.94 24.96
N ARG A 182 -12.36 12.66 25.34
CA ARG A 182 -11.24 11.74 25.04
C ARG A 182 -11.62 10.81 23.90
N LEU A 183 -10.97 10.92 22.76
CA LEU A 183 -11.24 10.11 21.56
C LEU A 183 -10.07 9.16 21.28
N ILE A 184 -10.39 7.90 20.95
CA ILE A 184 -9.39 6.91 20.51
C ILE A 184 -8.85 7.29 19.12
N GLY A 185 -9.70 7.85 18.27
CA GLY A 185 -9.35 8.33 16.94
C GLY A 185 -8.40 9.53 16.94
N ALA A 186 -7.61 9.63 15.87
CA ALA A 186 -6.92 10.88 15.56
C ALA A 186 -7.90 11.94 15.05
N GLU A 187 -7.49 13.20 15.11
CA GLU A 187 -8.32 14.33 14.65
C GLU A 187 -8.76 14.19 13.19
N ASP A 188 -7.82 13.93 12.29
CA ASP A 188 -8.03 13.98 10.83
C ASP A 188 -7.98 12.59 10.15
N VAL A 189 -8.17 11.52 10.93
CA VAL A 189 -8.10 10.13 10.47
C VAL A 189 -9.50 9.49 10.49
N PRO A 190 -10.20 9.39 9.35
CA PRO A 190 -11.34 8.53 9.12
C PRO A 190 -11.09 7.11 9.56
N VAL A 191 -12.08 6.62 10.30
CA VAL A 191 -12.23 5.22 10.64
C VAL A 191 -13.61 4.78 10.20
N GLY A 192 -13.68 3.68 9.44
CA GLY A 192 -14.91 3.03 9.00
C GLY A 192 -15.60 2.28 10.13
N VAL A 193 -16.09 3.01 11.12
CA VAL A 193 -16.82 2.47 12.29
C VAL A 193 -18.06 1.72 11.83
N VAL A 194 -18.37 0.58 12.45
CA VAL A 194 -19.51 -0.26 12.04
C VAL A 194 -20.51 -0.43 13.17
N HIS A 195 -21.81 -0.43 12.88
CA HIS A 195 -22.82 -0.71 13.90
C HIS A 195 -22.92 -2.23 14.14
N ALA A 196 -23.09 -2.63 15.40
CA ALA A 196 -23.18 -4.05 15.75
C ALA A 196 -24.40 -4.74 15.11
N ASP A 197 -25.48 -4.00 14.88
CA ASP A 197 -26.68 -4.53 14.24
C ASP A 197 -26.45 -4.87 12.77
N ASP A 198 -25.71 -4.05 12.03
CA ASP A 198 -25.38 -4.31 10.61
C ASP A 198 -24.60 -5.62 10.47
N VAL A 199 -23.62 -5.83 11.36
CA VAL A 199 -22.86 -7.09 11.43
C VAL A 199 -23.77 -8.27 11.75
N GLY A 200 -24.72 -8.09 12.67
CA GLY A 200 -25.67 -9.13 13.05
C GLY A 200 -26.66 -9.47 11.92
N GLU A 201 -27.13 -8.45 11.19
CA GLU A 201 -28.02 -8.61 10.04
C GLU A 201 -27.33 -9.36 8.90
N PHE A 202 -26.06 -9.03 8.63
CA PHE A 202 -25.24 -9.71 7.63
C PHE A 202 -24.99 -11.18 8.03
N ALA A 203 -24.64 -11.42 9.30
CA ALA A 203 -24.44 -12.78 9.81
C ALA A 203 -25.72 -13.63 9.71
N ALA A 204 -26.88 -13.08 10.07
CA ALA A 204 -28.16 -13.79 9.99
C ALA A 204 -28.52 -14.18 8.55
N ARG A 205 -28.25 -13.30 7.57
CA ARG A 205 -28.45 -13.61 6.15
C ARG A 205 -27.57 -14.75 5.69
N LEU A 206 -26.28 -14.74 6.04
CA LEU A 206 -25.36 -15.83 5.72
C LEU A 206 -25.86 -17.17 6.27
N LEU A 207 -26.36 -17.18 7.51
CA LEU A 207 -26.85 -18.41 8.14
C LEU A 207 -28.05 -19.03 7.41
N VAL A 208 -28.92 -18.23 6.78
CA VAL A 208 -30.16 -18.73 6.16
C VAL A 208 -30.03 -19.05 4.66
N LEU A 209 -28.84 -18.88 4.08
CA LEU A 209 -28.60 -19.19 2.66
C LEU A 209 -28.78 -20.68 2.36
N ASP A 210 -29.48 -21.02 1.28
CA ASP A 210 -29.59 -22.41 0.83
C ASP A 210 -28.22 -22.98 0.45
N ASP A 211 -27.45 -22.20 -0.34
CA ASP A 211 -26.07 -22.51 -0.68
C ASP A 211 -25.08 -21.55 -0.01
N VAL A 212 -24.22 -22.10 0.84
CA VAL A 212 -23.15 -21.36 1.53
C VAL A 212 -21.78 -21.60 0.88
N ALA A 213 -21.67 -22.38 -0.20
CA ALA A 213 -20.41 -22.66 -0.88
C ALA A 213 -19.66 -21.38 -1.31
N PRO A 214 -20.31 -20.32 -1.85
CA PRO A 214 -19.63 -19.07 -2.18
C PRO A 214 -19.02 -18.34 -0.98
N HIS A 215 -19.56 -18.58 0.22
CA HIS A 215 -19.14 -17.91 1.45
C HIS A 215 -18.19 -18.76 2.30
N ASN A 216 -18.03 -20.05 1.96
CA ASN A 216 -17.16 -20.95 2.70
C ASN A 216 -15.69 -20.49 2.63
N GLY A 217 -15.05 -20.35 3.79
CA GLY A 217 -13.67 -19.87 3.93
C GLY A 217 -13.51 -18.36 3.72
N GLN A 218 -14.59 -17.62 3.45
CA GLN A 218 -14.51 -16.19 3.20
C GLN A 218 -14.30 -15.39 4.48
N LYS A 219 -13.58 -14.27 4.33
CA LYS A 219 -13.26 -13.30 5.38
C LYS A 219 -13.79 -11.94 4.94
N TYR A 220 -14.95 -11.55 5.45
CA TYR A 220 -15.58 -10.28 5.07
C TYR A 220 -15.10 -9.16 5.98
N VAL A 221 -14.51 -8.12 5.39
CA VAL A 221 -14.23 -6.87 6.08
C VAL A 221 -15.52 -6.06 6.14
N LEU A 222 -16.03 -5.79 7.35
CA LEU A 222 -17.28 -5.07 7.55
C LEU A 222 -17.00 -3.68 8.14
N ASN A 223 -17.36 -2.64 7.38
CA ASN A 223 -17.27 -1.23 7.76
C ASN A 223 -18.65 -0.60 7.70
N GLY A 224 -18.84 0.50 8.41
CA GLY A 224 -19.98 1.38 8.17
C GLY A 224 -19.92 2.03 6.79
N PRO A 225 -21.04 2.61 6.33
CA PRO A 225 -21.13 3.24 5.01
C PRO A 225 -20.32 4.54 4.89
N GLU A 226 -19.99 5.17 6.03
CA GLU A 226 -19.27 6.43 6.11
C GLU A 226 -18.12 6.31 7.09
N ASP A 227 -16.94 6.78 6.69
CA ASP A 227 -15.82 6.92 7.62
C ASP A 227 -16.00 8.19 8.47
N ILE A 228 -15.55 8.14 9.72
CA ILE A 228 -15.63 9.28 10.64
C ILE A 228 -14.27 9.64 11.24
N THR A 229 -13.93 10.93 11.26
CA THR A 229 -12.71 11.46 11.89
C THR A 229 -12.98 11.95 13.31
N GLY A 230 -11.92 12.10 14.12
CA GLY A 230 -12.04 12.73 15.43
C GLY A 230 -12.67 14.13 15.38
N ARG A 231 -12.28 14.96 14.40
CA ARG A 231 -12.87 16.28 14.18
C ARG A 231 -14.37 16.21 13.87
N GLN A 232 -14.79 15.25 13.06
CA GLN A 232 -16.21 15.04 12.76
C GLN A 232 -16.99 14.60 14.00
N ILE A 233 -16.39 13.76 14.88
CA ILE A 233 -17.01 13.41 16.17
C ILE A 233 -17.17 14.65 17.05
N VAL A 234 -16.15 15.52 17.15
CA VAL A 234 -16.26 16.78 17.87
C VAL A 234 -17.41 17.62 17.31
N ALA A 235 -17.50 17.76 15.99
CA ALA A 235 -18.59 18.52 15.36
C ALA A 235 -19.98 17.95 15.69
N LEU A 236 -20.13 16.62 15.73
CA LEU A 236 -21.38 15.97 16.17
C LEU A 236 -21.69 16.27 17.63
N VAL A 237 -20.70 16.21 18.52
CA VAL A 237 -20.89 16.56 19.94
C VAL A 237 -21.32 18.02 20.08
N GLU A 238 -20.63 18.95 19.43
CA GLU A 238 -20.94 20.38 19.43
C GLU A 238 -22.36 20.67 18.94
N GLN A 239 -22.78 19.95 17.89
CA GLN A 239 -24.15 20.03 17.39
C GLN A 239 -25.18 19.57 18.43
N GLU A 240 -24.90 18.47 19.15
CA GLU A 240 -25.82 17.91 20.15
C GLU A 240 -25.89 18.72 21.45
N ILE A 241 -24.82 19.43 21.83
CA ILE A 241 -24.77 20.27 23.04
C ILE A 241 -25.07 21.76 22.77
N GLY A 242 -25.00 22.21 21.51
CA GLY A 242 -25.27 23.60 21.12
C GLY A 242 -24.17 24.60 21.50
N THR A 243 -22.97 24.14 21.86
CA THR A 243 -21.80 24.94 22.21
C THR A 243 -20.51 24.24 21.78
N LYS A 244 -19.37 24.93 21.87
CA LYS A 244 -18.05 24.37 21.58
C LYS A 244 -17.57 23.43 22.67
N VAL A 245 -16.91 22.35 22.25
CA VAL A 245 -16.24 21.44 23.20
C VAL A 245 -15.02 22.15 23.78
N GLU A 246 -14.95 22.21 25.11
CA GLU A 246 -13.92 23.00 25.82
C GLU A 246 -12.51 22.39 25.71
N GLU A 247 -12.40 21.07 25.78
CA GLU A 247 -11.13 20.35 25.77
C GLU A 247 -11.28 19.00 25.06
N VAL A 248 -10.39 18.71 24.10
CA VAL A 248 -10.39 17.46 23.32
C VAL A 248 -9.01 16.81 23.37
N HIS A 249 -8.97 15.54 23.72
CA HIS A 249 -7.79 14.67 23.67
C HIS A 249 -8.00 13.62 22.60
N TYR A 250 -7.31 13.75 21.47
CA TYR A 250 -7.24 12.69 20.47
C TYR A 250 -6.22 11.64 20.88
N LYS A 251 -6.40 10.41 20.36
CA LYS A 251 -5.49 9.28 20.61
C LYS A 251 -5.33 8.94 22.08
N ASP A 252 -6.42 9.12 22.81
CA ASP A 252 -6.47 8.78 24.22
C ASP A 252 -6.58 7.25 24.37
N MET A 253 -5.50 6.66 24.89
CA MET A 253 -5.39 5.22 25.15
C MET A 253 -5.44 4.90 26.65
N THR A 254 -5.86 5.85 27.49
CA THR A 254 -5.90 5.67 28.96
C THR A 254 -6.89 4.61 29.39
N PHE A 255 -7.88 4.29 28.55
CA PHE A 255 -8.77 3.15 28.78
C PHE A 255 -8.01 1.82 28.86
N ILE A 256 -6.84 1.70 28.21
CA ILE A 256 -6.02 0.49 28.29
C ILE A 256 -5.30 0.41 29.64
N ASP A 257 -4.90 1.54 30.23
CA ASP A 257 -4.36 1.54 31.60
C ASP A 257 -5.39 0.94 32.57
N TYR A 258 -6.64 1.39 32.46
CA TYR A 258 -7.75 0.84 33.23
C TYR A 258 -7.95 -0.67 32.97
N LEU A 259 -7.92 -1.11 31.72
CA LEU A 259 -8.02 -2.54 31.37
C LEU A 259 -6.86 -3.36 31.96
N VAL A 260 -5.63 -2.86 31.92
CA VAL A 260 -4.44 -3.55 32.46
C VAL A 260 -4.55 -3.70 33.98
N GLU A 261 -5.09 -2.69 34.66
CA GLU A 261 -5.28 -2.73 36.11
C GLU A 261 -6.38 -3.71 36.54
N HIS A 262 -7.44 -3.85 35.73
CA HIS A 262 -8.65 -4.58 36.10
C HIS A 262 -8.81 -5.94 35.40
N SER A 263 -7.96 -6.27 34.42
CA SER A 263 -8.04 -7.54 33.68
C SER A 263 -7.43 -8.70 34.48
N PRO A 264 -8.13 -9.84 34.60
CA PRO A 264 -7.57 -11.05 35.16
C PRO A 264 -6.63 -11.71 34.15
N GLY A 265 -5.36 -11.33 34.14
CA GLY A 265 -4.37 -11.94 33.23
C GLY A 265 -2.96 -11.38 33.37
N PRO A 266 -1.99 -11.91 32.60
CA PRO A 266 -0.65 -11.35 32.57
C PRO A 266 -0.68 -9.92 32.02
N LYS A 267 -0.33 -8.93 32.84
CA LYS A 267 -0.32 -7.50 32.45
C LYS A 267 0.40 -7.23 31.12
N PRO A 268 1.59 -7.80 30.84
CA PRO A 268 2.27 -7.57 29.56
C PRO A 268 1.45 -8.00 28.34
N LEU A 269 0.59 -9.01 28.51
CA LEU A 269 -0.30 -9.47 27.44
C LEU A 269 -1.37 -8.42 27.14
N ILE A 270 -1.99 -7.83 28.16
CA ILE A 270 -3.01 -6.78 27.99
C ILE A 270 -2.38 -5.46 27.53
N GLU A 271 -1.19 -5.14 28.04
CA GLU A 271 -0.40 -3.97 27.61
C GLU A 271 0.04 -4.04 26.15
N SER A 272 0.07 -5.23 25.54
CA SER A 272 0.34 -5.38 24.11
C SER A 272 -0.67 -4.63 23.23
N ILE A 273 -1.86 -4.30 23.75
CA ILE A 273 -2.87 -3.47 23.06
C ILE A 273 -2.39 -2.01 22.93
N LYS A 274 -1.59 -1.49 23.87
CA LYS A 274 -1.08 -0.11 23.84
C LYS A 274 -0.04 0.12 22.76
N HIS A 275 0.70 -0.93 22.42
CA HIS A 275 1.84 -0.87 21.52
C HIS A 275 1.37 -1.01 20.08
N ASP A 276 0.35 -0.23 19.67
CA ASP A 276 -0.02 -0.14 18.26
C ASP A 276 1.10 0.63 17.53
N PRO A 277 1.81 -0.02 16.59
CA PRO A 277 2.84 0.62 15.78
C PRO A 277 2.31 1.86 15.07
N LYS A 278 1.01 1.91 14.71
CA LYS A 278 0.37 3.08 14.11
C LYS A 278 0.39 4.29 15.03
N GLU A 279 0.11 4.08 16.32
CA GLU A 279 0.02 5.17 17.28
C GLU A 279 1.41 5.71 17.60
N LYS A 280 2.37 4.81 17.78
CA LYS A 280 3.79 5.17 17.96
C LYS A 280 4.33 5.90 16.73
N PHE A 281 4.05 5.37 15.54
CA PHE A 281 4.47 5.96 14.27
C PHE A 281 3.82 7.33 14.05
N TYR A 282 2.52 7.47 14.28
CA TYR A 282 1.83 8.75 14.15
C TYR A 282 2.41 9.80 15.10
N ARG A 283 2.66 9.46 16.37
CA ARG A 283 3.21 10.42 17.34
C ARG A 283 4.61 10.85 16.94
N HIS A 284 5.45 9.89 16.54
CA HIS A 284 6.78 10.16 15.98
C HIS A 284 6.70 11.08 14.76
N PHE A 285 5.80 10.77 13.82
CA PHE A 285 5.58 11.55 12.61
C PHE A 285 5.16 13.00 12.91
N GLN A 286 4.24 13.22 13.85
CA GLN A 286 3.81 14.57 14.22
C GLN A 286 4.91 15.40 14.88
N VAL A 287 5.72 14.80 15.75
CA VAL A 287 6.85 15.46 16.41
C VAL A 287 7.89 15.87 15.38
N GLU A 288 8.25 14.96 14.45
CA GLU A 288 9.21 15.25 13.38
C GLU A 288 8.69 16.33 12.43
N VAL A 289 7.41 16.29 12.02
CA VAL A 289 6.82 17.35 11.19
C VAL A 289 6.93 18.71 11.87
N THR A 290 6.59 18.80 13.15
CA THR A 290 6.64 20.06 13.91
C THR A 290 8.08 20.57 14.04
N SER A 291 9.00 19.69 14.40
CA SER A 291 10.44 20.00 14.47
C SER A 291 10.99 20.51 13.14
N LEU A 292 10.61 19.88 12.02
CA LEU A 292 11.04 20.30 10.69
C LEU A 292 10.42 21.63 10.27
N GLN A 293 9.16 21.91 10.64
CA GLN A 293 8.55 23.23 10.41
C GLN A 293 9.31 24.34 11.13
N ASP A 294 9.67 24.14 12.40
CA ASP A 294 10.44 25.09 13.20
C ASP A 294 11.85 25.32 12.62
N GLN A 295 12.51 24.23 12.19
CA GLN A 295 13.83 24.32 11.56
C GLN A 295 13.79 25.09 10.23
N ILE A 296 12.74 24.89 9.41
CA ILE A 296 12.53 25.63 8.16
C ILE A 296 12.34 27.13 8.45
N GLU A 297 11.59 27.49 9.49
CA GLU A 297 11.38 28.91 9.85
C GLU A 297 12.67 29.58 10.33
N ARG A 298 13.52 28.84 11.06
CA ARG A 298 14.84 29.29 11.52
C ARG A 298 15.86 29.45 10.39
N LEU A 299 15.65 28.90 9.19
CA LEU A 299 16.57 29.13 8.05
C LEU A 299 16.75 30.62 7.73
N SER A 300 15.74 31.44 8.00
CA SER A 300 15.79 32.89 7.80
C SER A 300 16.71 33.62 8.78
N THR A 301 16.96 33.05 9.97
CA THR A 301 17.78 33.64 11.03
C THR A 301 19.24 33.18 10.96
N ILE A 302 19.54 32.09 10.25
CA ILE A 302 20.90 31.57 10.03
C ILE A 302 21.66 32.49 9.08
N ALA A 303 22.91 32.83 9.40
CA ALA A 303 23.75 33.72 8.59
C ALA A 303 23.98 33.16 7.17
N ALA A 304 23.98 34.03 6.16
CA ALA A 304 24.25 33.65 4.77
C ALA A 304 25.75 33.41 4.48
N VAL A 305 26.62 33.60 5.48
CA VAL A 305 28.07 33.59 5.34
C VAL A 305 28.58 32.18 5.64
N GLY A 306 29.52 31.66 4.84
CA GLY A 306 30.22 30.41 5.14
C GLY A 306 29.50 29.11 4.74
N GLY A 307 28.32 29.17 4.13
CA GLY A 307 27.60 27.97 3.67
C GLY A 307 26.66 27.35 4.71
N GLU A 308 26.70 27.82 5.97
CA GLU A 308 25.91 27.26 7.09
C GLU A 308 24.40 27.20 6.82
N ARG A 309 23.84 28.21 6.14
CA ARG A 309 22.42 28.21 5.75
C ARG A 309 22.11 27.13 4.71
N LYS A 310 23.05 26.87 3.79
CA LYS A 310 22.93 25.82 2.78
C LYS A 310 23.03 24.44 3.46
N ASP A 311 24.00 24.26 4.36
CA ASP A 311 24.18 23.01 5.10
C ASP A 311 22.97 22.70 5.99
N ALA A 312 22.37 23.73 6.61
CA ALA A 312 21.13 23.60 7.37
C ALA A 312 19.94 23.21 6.48
N ALA A 313 19.81 23.80 5.28
CA ALA A 313 18.77 23.44 4.33
C ALA A 313 18.93 22.00 3.82
N ASP A 314 20.17 21.58 3.53
CA ASP A 314 20.51 20.22 3.10
C ASP A 314 20.23 19.20 4.22
N SER A 315 20.52 19.55 5.48
CA SER A 315 20.19 18.73 6.66
C SER A 315 18.68 18.55 6.86
N ILE A 316 17.89 19.62 6.70
CA ILE A 316 16.42 19.57 6.77
C ILE A 316 15.87 18.71 5.62
N LEU A 317 16.40 18.84 4.41
CA LEU A 317 16.00 18.01 3.26
C LEU A 317 16.28 16.52 3.51
N ALA A 318 17.44 16.21 4.09
CA ALA A 318 17.78 14.84 4.47
C ALA A 318 16.84 14.30 5.56
N ALA A 319 16.42 15.14 6.52
CA ALA A 319 15.47 14.76 7.56
C ALA A 319 14.05 14.54 7.03
N ILE A 320 13.55 15.41 6.12
CA ILE A 320 12.28 15.19 5.40
C ILE A 320 12.32 13.87 4.61
N SER A 321 13.47 13.57 3.98
CA SER A 321 13.65 12.33 3.22
C SER A 321 13.64 11.10 4.12
N ARG A 322 14.28 11.16 5.30
CA ARG A 322 14.20 10.09 6.31
C ARG A 322 12.76 9.86 6.79
N LEU A 323 12.04 10.93 7.11
CA LEU A 323 10.64 10.85 7.52
C LEU A 323 9.76 10.23 6.42
N SER A 324 10.06 10.49 5.14
CA SER A 324 9.38 9.85 4.01
C SER A 324 9.66 8.36 3.91
N SER A 325 10.91 7.91 4.16
CA SER A 325 11.25 6.48 4.20
C SER A 325 10.57 5.79 5.37
N GLU A 326 10.54 6.42 6.53
CA GLU A 326 9.85 5.89 7.71
C GLU A 326 8.34 5.70 7.45
N VAL A 327 7.68 6.59 6.70
CA VAL A 327 6.28 6.41 6.26
C VAL A 327 6.11 5.24 5.31
N ALA A 328 7.07 5.02 4.41
CA ALA A 328 7.04 3.89 3.50
C ALA A 328 7.24 2.56 4.25
N ASP A 329 8.17 2.51 5.20
CA ASP A 329 8.40 1.35 6.07
C ASP A 329 7.20 1.07 6.98
N ALA A 330 6.49 2.11 7.39
CA ALA A 330 5.28 1.99 8.18
C ALA A 330 4.04 1.59 7.36
N SER A 331 4.12 1.54 6.03
CA SER A 331 2.98 1.27 5.15
C SER A 331 2.35 -0.12 5.36
N ASP A 332 3.11 -1.08 5.89
CA ASP A 332 2.64 -2.43 6.22
C ASP A 332 1.63 -2.44 7.37
N PHE A 333 1.69 -1.46 8.26
CA PHE A 333 0.81 -1.35 9.40
C PHE A 333 0.02 -0.04 9.45
N VAL A 334 0.31 0.97 8.65
CA VAL A 334 -0.44 2.24 8.58
C VAL A 334 -1.55 2.15 7.52
N PRO A 335 -2.82 2.51 7.82
CA PRO A 335 -3.90 2.49 6.84
C PRO A 335 -3.63 3.39 5.62
N SER A 336 -4.11 3.02 4.43
CA SER A 336 -3.89 3.80 3.20
C SER A 336 -4.44 5.23 3.25
N TYR A 337 -5.40 5.49 4.13
CA TYR A 337 -5.83 6.86 4.41
C TYR A 337 -4.75 7.67 5.13
N ASP A 338 -4.18 7.13 6.21
CA ASP A 338 -3.10 7.77 6.97
C ASP A 338 -1.83 7.94 6.14
N GLN A 339 -1.51 6.95 5.30
CA GLN A 339 -0.41 7.06 4.33
C GLN A 339 -0.58 8.28 3.40
N ARG A 340 -1.81 8.55 2.92
CA ARG A 340 -2.10 9.73 2.09
C ARG A 340 -1.92 11.02 2.87
N ASN A 341 -2.36 11.05 4.13
CA ASN A 341 -2.19 12.22 4.99
C ASN A 341 -0.72 12.49 5.30
N TYR A 342 0.06 11.46 5.62
CA TYR A 342 1.50 11.57 5.85
C TYR A 342 2.25 12.04 4.60
N ALA A 343 1.93 11.46 3.42
CA ALA A 343 2.50 11.89 2.15
C ALA A 343 2.18 13.37 1.85
N GLN A 344 0.96 13.83 2.14
CA GLN A 344 0.56 15.21 1.96
C GLN A 344 1.28 16.17 2.92
N ALA A 345 1.50 15.76 4.18
CA ALA A 345 2.27 16.53 5.15
C ALA A 345 3.76 16.64 4.77
N ILE A 346 4.39 15.54 4.32
CA ILE A 346 5.76 15.53 3.79
C ILE A 346 5.88 16.44 2.57
N LYS A 347 4.91 16.38 1.65
CA LYS A 347 4.85 17.28 0.49
C LYS A 347 4.79 18.75 0.92
N THR A 348 3.96 19.07 1.91
CA THR A 348 3.82 20.43 2.45
C THR A 348 5.14 20.92 3.07
N LEU A 349 5.85 20.09 3.83
CA LEU A 349 7.19 20.41 4.35
C LEU A 349 8.19 20.69 3.24
N THR A 350 8.20 19.83 2.22
CA THR A 350 9.08 19.94 1.06
C THR A 350 8.83 21.25 0.29
N ASP A 351 7.56 21.58 0.04
CA ASP A 351 7.17 22.83 -0.61
C ASP A 351 7.54 24.05 0.24
N LYS A 352 7.32 24.00 1.56
CA LYS A 352 7.71 25.07 2.49
C LYS A 352 9.23 25.30 2.51
N LEU A 353 10.04 24.24 2.49
CA LEU A 353 11.49 24.32 2.39
C LEU A 353 11.94 24.92 1.05
N ASN A 354 11.35 24.49 -0.07
CA ASN A 354 11.67 25.00 -1.41
C ASN A 354 11.37 26.50 -1.52
N VAL A 355 10.20 26.93 -1.07
CA VAL A 355 9.81 28.34 -1.08
C VAL A 355 10.73 29.18 -0.20
N THR A 356 11.07 28.69 0.99
CA THR A 356 11.95 29.40 1.93
C THR A 356 13.36 29.52 1.38
N THR A 357 13.90 28.43 0.80
CA THR A 357 15.23 28.41 0.18
C THR A 357 15.29 29.32 -1.05
N ALA A 358 14.25 29.33 -1.90
CA ALA A 358 14.16 30.22 -3.05
C ALA A 358 14.09 31.71 -2.66
N LYS A 359 13.36 32.04 -1.58
CA LYS A 359 13.30 33.40 -1.02
C LYS A 359 14.65 33.87 -0.47
N LEU A 360 15.43 32.93 0.07
CA LEU A 360 16.72 33.20 0.71
C LEU A 360 17.92 33.07 -0.26
N ALA A 361 17.66 32.70 -1.51
CA ALA A 361 18.70 32.57 -2.54
C ALA A 361 19.32 33.93 -2.90
N PRO A 362 20.65 34.01 -3.08
CA PRO A 362 21.31 35.25 -3.46
C PRO A 362 20.82 35.72 -4.84
N ARG A 363 20.37 36.98 -4.95
CA ARG A 363 20.01 37.58 -6.23
C ARG A 363 21.22 37.56 -7.17
N SER A 364 21.08 36.89 -8.30
CA SER A 364 22.06 36.89 -9.40
C SER A 364 22.49 38.33 -9.75
N ARG A 365 23.70 38.71 -9.35
CA ARG A 365 24.36 39.94 -9.79
C ARG A 365 25.31 39.60 -10.94
N PHE A 366 25.06 40.26 -12.08
CA PHE A 366 25.96 40.48 -13.22
C PHE A 366 26.52 39.25 -13.97
N GLN A 367 25.99 38.99 -15.16
CA GLN A 367 26.74 38.33 -16.24
C GLN A 367 27.21 39.38 -17.26
N PHE A 368 28.53 39.56 -17.37
CA PHE A 368 29.16 40.29 -18.45
C PHE A 368 29.06 39.49 -19.76
N LYS A 369 28.43 40.06 -20.80
CA LYS A 369 28.43 39.48 -22.14
C LYS A 369 29.79 39.73 -22.80
N SER A 370 30.58 38.66 -22.99
CA SER A 370 31.70 38.67 -23.94
C SER A 370 31.16 38.34 -25.34
N ARG A 371 31.34 39.29 -26.27
CA ARG A 371 31.03 39.16 -27.69
C ARG A 371 32.24 38.53 -28.38
N ILE A 372 32.12 37.28 -28.83
CA ILE A 372 33.08 36.66 -29.74
C ILE A 372 32.54 36.81 -31.17
N GLN A 373 33.24 37.63 -31.97
CA GLN A 373 33.13 37.66 -33.43
C GLN A 373 34.15 36.66 -34.01
N PRO A 374 33.86 35.97 -35.13
CA PRO A 374 34.78 35.00 -35.70
C PRO A 374 35.93 35.70 -36.44
N ALA A 375 37.17 35.35 -36.11
CA ALA A 375 38.37 35.85 -36.77
C ALA A 375 38.69 35.00 -38.01
N ASN A 376 38.69 35.66 -39.16
CA ASN A 376 39.37 35.17 -40.36
C ASN A 376 40.89 35.19 -40.13
N ALA A 377 41.56 34.09 -40.42
CA ALA A 377 42.99 34.06 -40.67
C ALA A 377 43.25 33.49 -42.05
N LYS A 378 43.78 34.32 -42.96
CA LYS A 378 44.66 33.84 -44.02
C LYS A 378 45.93 34.68 -44.00
N SER A 379 47.02 33.96 -43.82
CA SER A 379 48.40 34.33 -44.08
C SER A 379 48.62 34.56 -45.59
N ASP A 380 49.37 35.61 -45.91
CA ASP A 380 50.02 35.85 -47.19
C ASP A 380 51.06 34.73 -47.45
N PRO A 381 51.24 34.19 -48.67
CA PRO A 381 52.03 34.89 -49.69
C PRO A 381 51.52 34.77 -51.14
N ARG A 382 51.67 35.88 -51.87
CA ARG A 382 52.13 35.98 -53.29
C ARG A 382 51.22 35.44 -54.42
N VAL A 383 50.80 36.43 -55.23
CA VAL A 383 51.01 36.52 -56.70
C VAL A 383 49.96 35.88 -57.64
N LEU A 384 49.32 36.80 -58.38
CA LEU A 384 48.80 36.76 -59.77
C LEU A 384 47.42 36.16 -60.11
N SER A 385 46.62 37.06 -60.70
CA SER A 385 46.00 36.94 -62.04
C SER A 385 44.60 36.31 -62.17
N ASN A 386 43.66 37.23 -62.38
CA ASN A 386 42.64 37.29 -63.43
C ASN A 386 41.39 36.40 -63.46
N THR A 387 40.33 37.14 -63.81
CA THR A 387 39.18 36.86 -64.68
C THR A 387 37.98 36.13 -64.11
N ASN A 388 36.85 36.86 -64.16
CA ASN A 388 35.54 36.51 -64.74
C ASN A 388 34.85 35.20 -64.28
N ASP A 389 33.54 35.08 -64.13
CA ASP A 389 32.44 35.86 -64.71
C ASP A 389 31.11 35.53 -63.99
N THR A 390 30.20 36.51 -64.01
CA THR A 390 28.73 36.40 -64.18
C THR A 390 27.79 35.62 -63.23
N ALA A 391 26.74 36.39 -62.90
CA ALA A 391 25.29 36.09 -62.98
C ALA A 391 24.60 35.54 -61.72
N THR A 392 23.94 36.39 -60.91
CA THR A 392 22.59 37.02 -61.05
C THR A 392 21.38 36.11 -60.76
N PRO A 393 20.32 36.69 -60.18
CA PRO A 393 19.43 36.06 -59.20
C PRO A 393 17.94 36.12 -59.64
N GLN A 394 17.02 35.67 -58.79
CA GLN A 394 15.62 36.15 -58.76
C GLN A 394 14.94 35.63 -57.48
N ASP A 395 14.54 36.44 -56.50
CA ASP A 395 13.56 37.56 -56.45
C ASP A 395 12.11 37.06 -56.40
N THR A 396 11.42 37.33 -55.28
CA THR A 396 10.03 37.87 -55.26
C THR A 396 9.60 38.35 -53.86
N ARG A 397 9.72 39.66 -53.72
CA ARG A 397 9.05 40.72 -52.92
C ARG A 397 7.54 40.51 -52.54
N THR A 398 7.16 40.62 -51.24
CA THR A 398 6.43 41.71 -50.47
C THR A 398 4.93 41.99 -50.80
N PRO A 399 4.11 42.77 -50.01
CA PRO A 399 4.36 43.60 -48.79
C PRO A 399 3.29 43.63 -47.64
N ALA A 400 3.70 44.22 -46.49
CA ALA A 400 3.05 45.12 -45.48
C ALA A 400 1.50 45.14 -45.25
N THR A 401 0.93 45.43 -44.06
CA THR A 401 1.05 46.68 -43.27
C THR A 401 0.35 46.58 -41.88
N SER A 402 0.74 47.49 -40.99
CA SER A 402 0.41 47.80 -39.57
C SER A 402 -1.05 47.87 -39.07
N THR A 403 -1.25 47.66 -37.76
CA THR A 403 -1.68 48.69 -36.76
C THR A 403 -1.63 48.14 -35.32
N ALA A 404 -1.26 49.00 -34.37
CA ALA A 404 -1.22 48.72 -32.94
C ALA A 404 -2.52 49.18 -32.25
N SER A 405 -3.00 48.42 -31.26
CA SER A 405 -3.87 48.92 -30.20
C SER A 405 -3.61 48.14 -28.90
N GLU A 406 -3.22 48.86 -27.85
CA GLU A 406 -3.24 48.38 -26.47
C GLU A 406 -4.69 48.20 -26.02
N ALA A 407 -5.03 47.01 -25.51
CA ALA A 407 -6.27 46.75 -24.78
C ALA A 407 -5.97 45.82 -23.60
N GLN A 408 -6.65 46.12 -22.50
CA GLN A 408 -6.48 45.61 -21.15
C GLN A 408 -6.75 44.11 -20.97
N ASP A 409 -6.04 43.57 -19.98
CA ASP A 409 -6.30 42.39 -19.15
C ASP A 409 -7.57 41.57 -19.46
N ALA A 410 -7.35 40.36 -19.97
CA ALA A 410 -8.26 39.24 -19.82
C ALA A 410 -7.46 38.02 -19.34
N VAL A 411 -7.75 37.59 -18.11
CA VAL A 411 -7.22 36.36 -17.51
C VAL A 411 -7.64 35.18 -18.39
N ALA A 412 -6.69 34.60 -19.10
CA ALA A 412 -6.92 33.35 -19.82
C ALA A 412 -7.25 32.24 -18.81
N PRO A 413 -8.22 31.35 -19.09
CA PRO A 413 -8.46 30.19 -18.24
C PRO A 413 -7.18 29.36 -18.12
N LEU A 414 -6.84 28.96 -16.90
CA LEU A 414 -5.76 28.01 -16.64
C LEU A 414 -5.93 26.79 -17.56
N PRO A 415 -4.86 26.26 -18.19
CA PRO A 415 -4.96 25.02 -18.92
C PRO A 415 -5.45 23.94 -17.94
N PRO A 416 -6.38 23.06 -18.35
CA PRO A 416 -6.86 22.02 -17.45
C PRO A 416 -5.68 21.17 -17.00
N THR A 417 -5.45 21.11 -15.68
CA THR A 417 -4.53 20.16 -15.05
C THR A 417 -5.10 18.76 -15.19
N THR A 418 -5.08 18.25 -16.41
CA THR A 418 -5.22 16.83 -16.67
C THR A 418 -3.88 16.22 -16.28
N VAL A 419 -3.87 15.43 -15.21
CA VAL A 419 -2.76 14.53 -14.92
C VAL A 419 -2.62 13.62 -16.13
N ARG A 420 -1.56 13.81 -16.91
CA ARG A 420 -1.33 13.05 -18.13
C ARG A 420 -1.13 11.57 -17.76
N ASN A 421 -2.05 10.71 -18.19
CA ASN A 421 -1.95 9.27 -17.92
C ASN A 421 -1.05 8.61 -18.97
N TYR A 422 0.24 8.47 -18.64
CA TYR A 422 1.24 7.88 -19.53
C TYR A 422 0.94 6.42 -19.89
N ASN A 423 0.28 5.66 -19.01
CA ASN A 423 -0.02 4.24 -19.28
C ASN A 423 -1.13 4.06 -20.30
N ASP A 424 -2.13 4.96 -20.28
CA ASP A 424 -3.17 4.99 -21.31
C ASP A 424 -2.56 5.34 -22.68
N GLU A 425 -1.61 6.29 -22.72
CA GLU A 425 -0.90 6.64 -23.97
C GLU A 425 -0.05 5.49 -24.50
N ILE A 426 0.63 4.74 -23.63
CA ILE A 426 1.41 3.57 -24.02
C ILE A 426 0.49 2.46 -24.55
N ALA A 427 -0.66 2.25 -23.92
CA ALA A 427 -1.63 1.22 -24.29
C ALA A 427 -2.43 1.53 -25.56
N GLN A 428 -2.43 2.77 -26.06
CA GLN A 428 -3.18 3.15 -27.25
C GLN A 428 -2.77 2.35 -28.50
N PRO A 429 -3.73 1.95 -29.37
CA PRO A 429 -3.43 1.23 -30.60
C PRO A 429 -2.55 2.08 -31.52
N SER A 430 -1.43 1.51 -31.98
CA SER A 430 -0.51 2.17 -32.91
C SER A 430 -0.01 1.16 -33.93
N SER A 431 0.31 1.62 -35.14
CA SER A 431 0.88 0.77 -36.20
C SER A 431 2.28 0.24 -35.89
N SER A 432 2.96 0.85 -34.91
CA SER A 432 4.25 0.39 -34.38
C SER A 432 4.03 -0.38 -33.09
N HIS A 433 4.85 -1.41 -32.83
CA HIS A 433 4.94 -2.06 -31.51
C HIS A 433 5.92 -1.34 -30.57
N ILE A 434 6.64 -0.32 -31.07
CA ILE A 434 7.58 0.49 -30.30
C ILE A 434 6.87 1.72 -29.73
N ARG A 435 6.96 1.93 -28.41
CA ARG A 435 6.45 3.09 -27.68
C ARG A 435 7.60 3.91 -27.14
N LYS A 436 7.57 5.24 -27.33
CA LYS A 436 8.58 6.19 -26.84
C LYS A 436 7.93 7.27 -25.96
N PRO A 437 7.44 6.93 -24.76
CA PRO A 437 6.79 7.89 -23.87
C PRO A 437 7.81 8.93 -23.37
N SER A 438 7.44 10.21 -23.37
CA SER A 438 8.38 11.30 -23.07
C SER A 438 8.57 11.59 -21.58
N PHE A 439 7.63 11.15 -20.71
CA PHE A 439 7.60 11.44 -19.27
C PHE A 439 7.89 12.91 -18.91
N SER A 440 7.61 13.84 -19.83
CA SER A 440 8.14 15.21 -19.79
C SER A 440 7.62 16.09 -18.65
N THR A 441 6.50 15.70 -18.03
CA THR A 441 5.93 16.39 -16.86
C THR A 441 5.92 15.52 -15.61
N ALA A 442 6.44 14.29 -15.69
CA ALA A 442 6.48 13.34 -14.57
C ALA A 442 7.78 13.49 -13.77
N ARG A 443 7.72 13.25 -12.46
CA ARG A 443 8.90 13.15 -11.59
C ARG A 443 9.36 11.71 -11.36
N ASP A 444 8.47 10.74 -11.63
CA ASP A 444 8.66 9.31 -11.46
C ASP A 444 8.26 8.58 -12.75
N ILE A 445 8.92 7.46 -13.03
CA ILE A 445 8.59 6.57 -14.15
C ILE A 445 7.80 5.40 -13.59
N ALA A 446 6.50 5.37 -13.84
CA ALA A 446 5.61 4.27 -13.44
C ALA A 446 4.91 3.69 -14.66
N ILE A 447 5.30 2.49 -15.08
CA ILE A 447 4.71 1.77 -16.22
C ILE A 447 4.00 0.53 -15.68
N TYR A 448 2.73 0.37 -16.03
CA TYR A 448 1.94 -0.78 -15.59
C TYR A 448 0.95 -1.29 -16.63
N GLY A 449 0.59 -2.57 -16.52
CA GLY A 449 -0.49 -3.20 -17.30
C GLY A 449 -0.20 -3.30 -18.80
N GLN A 450 1.07 -3.39 -19.19
CA GLN A 450 1.48 -3.42 -20.60
C GLN A 450 1.73 -4.85 -21.06
N THR A 451 1.30 -5.17 -22.28
CA THR A 451 1.46 -6.51 -22.87
C THR A 451 1.92 -6.43 -24.33
N ASP A 452 2.89 -7.26 -24.71
CA ASP A 452 3.40 -7.37 -26.10
C ASP A 452 3.85 -6.01 -26.71
N LEU A 453 4.57 -5.20 -25.92
CA LEU A 453 5.09 -3.90 -26.33
C LEU A 453 6.61 -3.78 -26.16
N HIS A 454 7.22 -2.98 -27.05
CA HIS A 454 8.60 -2.55 -26.92
C HIS A 454 8.61 -1.08 -26.46
N ILE A 455 8.93 -0.82 -25.20
CA ILE A 455 8.91 0.50 -24.58
C ILE A 455 10.36 1.01 -24.46
N LEU A 456 10.66 2.12 -25.12
CA LEU A 456 11.97 2.77 -25.11
C LEU A 456 11.85 4.15 -24.46
N LEU A 457 12.50 4.35 -23.31
CA LEU A 457 12.54 5.67 -22.68
C LEU A 457 13.62 6.54 -23.35
N PRO A 458 13.24 7.71 -23.91
CA PRO A 458 14.21 8.66 -24.43
C PRO A 458 15.02 9.29 -23.28
N ALA A 459 16.22 9.79 -23.58
CA ALA A 459 17.05 10.50 -22.61
C ALA A 459 16.35 11.73 -21.98
N THR A 460 15.34 12.29 -22.65
CA THR A 460 14.51 13.38 -22.09
C THR A 460 13.72 12.96 -20.86
N ALA A 461 13.52 11.65 -20.63
CA ALA A 461 12.89 11.12 -19.43
C ALA A 461 13.82 11.09 -18.21
N SER A 462 15.08 11.54 -18.34
CA SER A 462 16.05 11.60 -17.22
C SER A 462 15.64 12.55 -16.09
N HIS A 463 14.64 13.40 -16.30
CA HIS A 463 14.07 14.24 -15.25
C HIS A 463 13.08 13.50 -14.34
N ALA A 464 12.62 12.31 -14.75
CA ALA A 464 11.60 11.52 -14.07
C ALA A 464 12.20 10.34 -13.26
N THR A 465 13.47 10.43 -12.87
CA THR A 465 14.19 9.34 -12.20
C THR A 465 14.14 9.39 -10.67
N SER A 466 13.19 10.14 -10.08
CA SER A 466 13.02 10.16 -8.62
C SER A 466 12.58 8.79 -8.07
N SER A 467 11.83 8.00 -8.85
CA SER A 467 11.49 6.61 -8.56
C SER A 467 11.12 5.88 -9.86
N GLY A 468 11.50 4.60 -9.96
CA GLY A 468 11.10 3.71 -11.05
C GLY A 468 10.15 2.62 -10.56
N ARG A 469 9.03 2.39 -11.26
CA ARG A 469 8.07 1.31 -10.99
C ARG A 469 7.62 0.61 -12.25
N LEU A 470 7.80 -0.70 -12.32
CA LEU A 470 7.21 -1.56 -13.35
C LEU A 470 6.31 -2.60 -12.70
N THR A 471 5.02 -2.60 -13.05
CA THR A 471 4.04 -3.52 -12.44
C THR A 471 3.14 -4.17 -13.50
N ASP A 472 2.84 -5.46 -13.40
CA ASP A 472 1.89 -6.15 -14.29
C ASP A 472 2.30 -6.04 -15.78
N ILE A 473 3.52 -6.49 -16.10
CA ILE A 473 4.09 -6.41 -17.45
C ILE A 473 4.29 -7.82 -18.02
N SER A 474 3.79 -8.07 -19.23
CA SER A 474 3.88 -9.39 -19.88
C SER A 474 4.37 -9.32 -21.32
N GLY A 475 5.34 -10.14 -21.71
CA GLY A 475 5.79 -10.22 -23.11
C GLY A 475 6.42 -8.93 -23.65
N CYS A 476 6.97 -8.06 -22.79
CA CYS A 476 7.44 -6.73 -23.18
C CYS A 476 8.97 -6.62 -23.18
N VAL A 477 9.48 -5.67 -23.96
CA VAL A 477 10.86 -5.17 -23.84
C VAL A 477 10.77 -3.75 -23.30
N VAL A 478 11.33 -3.49 -22.12
CA VAL A 478 11.32 -2.17 -21.48
C VAL A 478 12.75 -1.69 -21.31
N ASP A 479 13.17 -0.73 -22.13
CA ASP A 479 14.48 -0.11 -22.05
C ASP A 479 14.38 1.28 -21.41
N MET A 480 14.90 1.36 -20.18
CA MET A 480 15.01 2.58 -19.40
C MET A 480 16.46 3.08 -19.31
N SER A 481 17.43 2.30 -19.79
CA SER A 481 18.86 2.53 -19.61
C SER A 481 19.34 3.90 -20.11
N ARG A 482 18.71 4.41 -21.18
CA ARG A 482 19.02 5.72 -21.76
C ARG A 482 18.51 6.89 -20.92
N ALA A 483 17.42 6.70 -20.18
CA ALA A 483 16.90 7.70 -19.26
C ALA A 483 17.66 7.69 -17.93
N THR A 484 18.20 6.54 -17.54
CA THR A 484 18.82 6.28 -16.24
C THR A 484 20.32 6.04 -16.34
N GLY A 485 20.99 6.83 -17.19
CA GLY A 485 22.45 6.83 -17.29
C GLY A 485 23.11 7.38 -16.02
N SER A 486 24.44 7.35 -15.94
CA SER A 486 25.21 7.72 -14.73
C SER A 486 24.96 9.15 -14.21
N ALA A 487 24.43 10.05 -15.05
CA ALA A 487 24.11 11.43 -14.66
C ALA A 487 22.70 11.60 -14.06
N ALA A 488 21.83 10.61 -14.17
CA ALA A 488 20.46 10.62 -13.67
C ALA A 488 19.99 9.21 -13.25
N PRO A 489 20.66 8.55 -12.30
CA PRO A 489 20.24 7.24 -11.81
C PRO A 489 18.87 7.32 -11.11
N PHE A 490 18.17 6.19 -11.02
CA PHE A 490 16.97 6.09 -10.19
C PHE A 490 17.33 6.17 -8.70
N ALA A 491 16.56 6.92 -7.91
CA ALA A 491 16.75 6.88 -6.45
C ALA A 491 16.27 5.54 -5.84
N ASN A 492 15.27 4.88 -6.44
CA ASN A 492 14.82 3.53 -6.09
C ASN A 492 14.10 2.90 -7.29
N LEU A 493 14.07 1.57 -7.33
CA LEU A 493 13.36 0.82 -8.37
C LEU A 493 12.55 -0.32 -7.76
N ALA A 494 11.28 -0.42 -8.13
CA ALA A 494 10.42 -1.55 -7.76
C ALA A 494 9.86 -2.22 -9.02
N LEU A 495 10.10 -3.53 -9.13
CA LEU A 495 9.63 -4.39 -10.21
C LEU A 495 8.70 -5.44 -9.63
N LYS A 496 7.46 -5.52 -10.10
CA LYS A 496 6.45 -6.44 -9.55
C LYS A 496 5.61 -7.10 -10.63
N ASN A 497 5.38 -8.40 -10.52
CA ASN A 497 4.49 -9.15 -11.41
C ASN A 497 4.86 -8.97 -12.90
N ILE A 498 6.05 -9.46 -13.27
CA ILE A 498 6.56 -9.35 -14.64
C ILE A 498 6.79 -10.76 -15.20
N GLU A 499 6.30 -11.04 -16.40
CA GLU A 499 6.49 -12.34 -17.05
C GLU A 499 6.96 -12.21 -18.50
N ARG A 500 7.79 -13.16 -18.96
CA ARG A 500 8.24 -13.29 -20.35
C ARG A 500 8.78 -11.98 -20.96
N SER A 501 9.49 -11.18 -20.16
CA SER A 501 9.86 -9.81 -20.51
C SER A 501 11.36 -9.55 -20.35
N LEU A 502 11.86 -8.57 -21.10
CA LEU A 502 13.21 -8.04 -20.97
C LEU A 502 13.16 -6.63 -20.37
N VAL A 503 13.83 -6.42 -19.26
CA VAL A 503 13.87 -5.12 -18.57
C VAL A 503 15.30 -4.62 -18.49
N LEU A 504 15.59 -3.47 -19.10
CA LEU A 504 16.85 -2.75 -18.96
C LEU A 504 16.63 -1.53 -18.09
N ALA A 505 16.93 -1.66 -16.79
CA ALA A 505 16.65 -0.64 -15.80
C ALA A 505 17.69 0.50 -15.76
N GLY A 506 18.92 0.23 -16.20
CA GLY A 506 20.06 1.17 -16.10
C GLY A 506 20.56 1.32 -14.66
N ASN A 507 20.96 2.54 -14.29
CA ASN A 507 21.58 2.82 -12.98
C ASN A 507 20.56 3.20 -11.91
N VAL A 508 20.75 2.65 -10.71
CA VAL A 508 19.93 2.91 -9.51
C VAL A 508 20.85 3.19 -8.33
N ASP A 509 20.74 4.38 -7.74
CA ASP A 509 21.58 4.79 -6.60
C ASP A 509 21.10 4.16 -5.27
N GLY A 510 19.82 3.83 -5.18
CA GLY A 510 19.22 3.23 -4.00
C GLY A 510 18.83 1.75 -4.16
N PRO A 511 17.84 1.28 -3.39
CA PRO A 511 17.47 -0.13 -3.38
C PRO A 511 16.63 -0.51 -4.60
N VAL A 512 16.88 -1.71 -5.12
CA VAL A 512 16.06 -2.37 -6.12
C VAL A 512 15.29 -3.50 -5.47
N HIS A 513 13.96 -3.44 -5.55
CA HIS A 513 13.06 -4.49 -5.10
C HIS A 513 12.45 -5.21 -6.30
N VAL A 514 12.64 -6.52 -6.35
CA VAL A 514 12.16 -7.38 -7.44
C VAL A 514 11.21 -8.40 -6.83
N THR A 515 9.95 -8.45 -7.27
CA THR A 515 8.94 -9.33 -6.68
C THR A 515 8.09 -10.03 -7.73
N SER A 516 7.96 -11.36 -7.64
CA SER A 516 7.11 -12.16 -8.51
C SER A 516 7.41 -11.94 -10.01
N ILE A 517 8.67 -12.13 -10.41
CA ILE A 517 9.10 -12.10 -11.82
C ILE A 517 9.36 -13.52 -12.32
N ARG A 518 8.89 -13.83 -13.54
CA ARG A 518 8.97 -15.17 -14.14
C ARG A 518 9.47 -15.14 -15.58
N ASP A 519 10.31 -16.09 -15.97
CA ASP A 519 10.72 -16.32 -17.37
C ASP A 519 11.26 -15.06 -18.08
N SER A 520 12.05 -14.25 -17.36
CA SER A 520 12.39 -12.89 -17.77
C SER A 520 13.88 -12.60 -17.61
N ILE A 521 14.35 -11.53 -18.25
CA ILE A 521 15.72 -11.04 -18.14
C ILE A 521 15.72 -9.63 -17.56
N LEU A 522 16.56 -9.39 -16.55
CA LEU A 522 16.76 -8.08 -15.94
C LEU A 522 18.20 -7.62 -16.10
N VAL A 523 18.38 -6.38 -16.57
CA VAL A 523 19.66 -5.69 -16.64
C VAL A 523 19.62 -4.47 -15.72
N VAL A 524 20.43 -4.44 -14.66
CA VAL A 524 20.39 -3.35 -13.66
C VAL A 524 21.76 -3.09 -13.03
N SER A 525 22.09 -1.84 -12.73
CA SER A 525 23.24 -1.47 -11.89
C SER A 525 22.72 -0.82 -10.62
N ALA A 526 23.01 -1.40 -9.45
CA ALA A 526 22.48 -0.91 -8.18
C ALA A 526 23.45 -1.11 -7.01
N ARG A 527 23.20 -0.39 -5.92
CA ARG A 527 23.95 -0.61 -4.66
C ARG A 527 23.38 -1.78 -3.86
N GLN A 528 22.05 -1.93 -3.80
CA GLN A 528 21.36 -2.96 -3.02
C GLN A 528 20.23 -3.57 -3.84
N VAL A 529 20.15 -4.91 -3.89
CA VAL A 529 19.12 -5.64 -4.62
C VAL A 529 18.49 -6.69 -3.72
N ARG A 530 17.16 -6.69 -3.62
CA ARG A 530 16.36 -7.72 -2.95
C ARG A 530 15.37 -8.33 -3.93
N ILE A 531 15.39 -9.65 -4.06
CA ILE A 531 14.59 -10.41 -5.02
C ILE A 531 13.71 -11.38 -4.24
N HIS A 532 12.40 -11.35 -4.49
CA HIS A 532 11.41 -12.14 -3.77
C HIS A 532 10.48 -12.86 -4.76
N GLU A 533 10.18 -14.13 -4.52
CA GLU A 533 9.20 -14.92 -5.29
C GLU A 533 9.50 -15.01 -6.82
N CYS A 534 10.76 -14.95 -7.24
CA CYS A 534 11.15 -14.94 -8.66
C CYS A 534 11.55 -16.32 -9.18
N HIS A 535 11.19 -16.62 -10.44
CA HIS A 535 11.33 -17.97 -11.01
C HIS A 535 11.91 -17.92 -12.44
N ASN A 536 12.91 -18.75 -12.74
CA ASN A 536 13.52 -18.88 -14.08
C ASN A 536 13.91 -17.52 -14.68
N MET A 537 14.89 -16.85 -14.06
CA MET A 537 15.23 -15.47 -14.39
C MET A 537 16.74 -15.30 -14.56
N ASP A 538 17.13 -14.62 -15.64
CA ASP A 538 18.52 -14.22 -15.86
C ASP A 538 18.71 -12.77 -15.44
N VAL A 539 19.66 -12.52 -14.54
CA VAL A 539 19.93 -11.20 -13.99
C VAL A 539 21.36 -10.79 -14.36
N TYR A 540 21.47 -9.82 -15.25
CA TYR A 540 22.71 -9.15 -15.61
C TYR A 540 22.85 -7.90 -14.75
N PHE A 541 23.78 -7.87 -13.81
CA PHE A 541 23.82 -6.76 -12.87
C PHE A 541 25.17 -6.47 -12.26
N TYR A 542 25.29 -5.23 -11.81
CA TYR A 542 26.31 -4.78 -10.89
C TYR A 542 25.64 -4.56 -9.53
N CYS A 543 26.21 -5.12 -8.46
CA CYS A 543 25.68 -4.95 -7.11
C CYS A 543 26.79 -4.53 -6.14
N GLY A 544 26.66 -3.34 -5.54
CA GLY A 544 27.63 -2.83 -4.56
C GLY A 544 27.62 -3.53 -3.19
N SER A 545 26.61 -4.35 -2.93
CA SER A 545 26.48 -5.20 -1.74
C SER A 545 26.06 -6.62 -2.14
N ARG A 546 26.03 -7.54 -1.18
CA ARG A 546 25.44 -8.86 -1.42
C ARG A 546 23.96 -8.73 -1.79
N PRO A 547 23.54 -9.26 -2.95
CA PRO A 547 22.14 -9.35 -3.31
C PRO A 547 21.46 -10.45 -2.49
N ILE A 548 20.20 -10.24 -2.13
CA ILE A 548 19.42 -11.17 -1.32
C ILE A 548 18.29 -11.75 -2.17
N ILE A 549 18.13 -13.07 -2.16
CA ILE A 549 16.98 -13.77 -2.74
C ILE A 549 16.12 -14.44 -1.66
N GLU A 550 14.81 -14.50 -1.87
CA GLU A 550 13.84 -15.15 -0.98
C GLU A 550 12.71 -15.76 -1.80
N ASP A 551 12.29 -16.99 -1.49
CA ASP A 551 11.25 -17.73 -2.25
C ASP A 551 11.50 -17.80 -3.77
N CYS A 552 12.76 -17.79 -4.19
CA CYS A 552 13.14 -17.82 -5.60
C CYS A 552 13.57 -19.22 -6.05
N SER A 553 13.49 -19.50 -7.36
CA SER A 553 14.06 -20.73 -7.94
C SER A 553 14.49 -20.55 -9.39
N GLY A 554 15.57 -21.23 -9.82
CA GLY A 554 16.08 -21.12 -11.19
C GLY A 554 16.65 -19.74 -11.52
N MET A 555 17.23 -19.05 -10.54
CA MET A 555 17.87 -17.75 -10.73
C MET A 555 19.26 -17.92 -11.33
N ARG A 556 19.62 -17.16 -12.38
CA ARG A 556 20.95 -17.19 -12.98
C ARG A 556 21.53 -15.77 -13.04
N PHE A 557 22.71 -15.60 -12.47
CA PHE A 557 23.34 -14.28 -12.33
C PHE A 557 24.55 -14.13 -13.26
N ALA A 558 24.68 -12.96 -13.87
CA ALA A 558 25.77 -12.61 -14.78
C ALA A 558 26.28 -11.18 -14.48
N PRO A 559 27.56 -10.90 -14.77
CA PRO A 559 28.07 -9.53 -14.68
C PRO A 559 27.36 -8.63 -15.70
N LEU A 560 27.32 -7.34 -15.40
CA LEU A 560 26.74 -6.33 -16.28
C LEU A 560 27.46 -6.32 -17.64
N PRO A 561 26.73 -6.21 -18.78
CA PRO A 561 27.36 -6.15 -20.10
C PRO A 561 28.18 -4.86 -20.28
N LYS A 562 29.24 -4.92 -21.09
CA LYS A 562 30.16 -3.79 -21.31
C LYS A 562 29.47 -2.52 -21.82
N SER A 563 28.39 -2.68 -22.58
CA SER A 563 27.58 -1.56 -23.09
C SER A 563 26.88 -0.76 -21.98
N PHE A 564 26.74 -1.33 -20.79
CA PHE A 564 26.08 -0.71 -19.63
C PHE A 564 27.04 -0.52 -18.43
N GLU A 565 28.32 -0.87 -18.59
CA GLU A 565 29.35 -0.65 -17.56
C GLU A 565 29.50 0.85 -17.28
N SER A 566 29.25 1.24 -16.02
CA SER A 566 29.66 2.53 -15.48
C SER A 566 31.07 2.41 -14.89
N PRO A 567 31.85 3.50 -14.77
CA PRO A 567 33.20 3.49 -14.20
C PRO A 567 33.17 3.35 -12.66
N GLY A 568 32.45 2.34 -12.16
CA GLY A 568 32.44 1.93 -10.77
C GLY A 568 33.71 1.18 -10.42
N ASP A 569 33.99 1.07 -9.12
CA ASP A 569 35.13 0.33 -8.61
C ASP A 569 34.81 -1.18 -8.64
N ASP A 570 35.36 -1.90 -9.62
CA ASP A 570 35.18 -3.36 -9.79
C ASP A 570 35.47 -4.16 -8.50
N SER A 571 36.27 -3.61 -7.59
CA SER A 571 36.58 -4.24 -6.30
C SER A 571 35.37 -4.36 -5.36
N LYS A 572 34.26 -3.67 -5.64
CA LYS A 572 33.03 -3.68 -4.84
C LYS A 572 31.88 -4.48 -5.45
N ASN A 573 32.07 -5.05 -6.64
CA ASN A 573 31.01 -5.76 -7.33
C ASN A 573 30.79 -7.16 -6.73
N GLN A 574 29.61 -7.38 -6.16
CA GLN A 574 29.21 -8.60 -5.43
C GLN A 574 28.06 -9.35 -6.13
N TRP A 575 27.96 -9.21 -7.45
CA TRP A 575 26.91 -9.84 -8.26
C TRP A 575 26.86 -11.37 -8.14
N ASP A 576 27.99 -12.02 -7.83
CA ASP A 576 28.14 -13.48 -7.67
C ASP A 576 28.09 -13.95 -6.21
N GLN A 577 27.87 -13.05 -5.24
CA GLN A 577 27.79 -13.36 -3.81
C GLN A 577 26.34 -13.26 -3.31
N VAL A 578 25.45 -14.09 -3.86
CA VAL A 578 24.02 -14.04 -3.58
C VAL A 578 23.67 -14.78 -2.29
N ASP A 579 23.03 -14.08 -1.36
CA ASP A 579 22.53 -14.65 -0.10
C ASP A 579 21.08 -15.12 -0.29
N ASP A 580 20.82 -16.42 -0.12
CA ASP A 580 19.46 -16.98 -0.11
C ASP A 580 18.93 -17.00 1.32
N PHE A 581 18.01 -16.08 1.61
CA PHE A 581 17.54 -15.80 2.95
C PHE A 581 16.81 -16.99 3.60
N LYS A 582 16.17 -17.85 2.81
CA LYS A 582 15.44 -19.03 3.31
C LYS A 582 16.25 -20.32 3.27
N TRP A 583 17.47 -20.28 2.74
CA TRP A 583 18.37 -21.43 2.72
C TRP A 583 19.30 -21.44 3.93
N LEU A 584 18.81 -21.96 5.06
CA LEU A 584 19.54 -22.01 6.33
C LEU A 584 20.57 -23.16 6.43
N LYS A 585 20.90 -23.82 5.32
CA LYS A 585 21.84 -24.94 5.29
C LYS A 585 23.24 -24.49 4.92
N ALA A 586 24.25 -25.26 5.31
CA ALA A 586 25.65 -24.98 5.00
C ALA A 586 26.03 -25.28 3.53
N GLU A 587 25.23 -26.05 2.81
CA GLU A 587 25.43 -26.33 1.38
C GLU A 587 25.02 -25.13 0.52
N PRO A 588 25.62 -24.92 -0.68
CA PRO A 588 25.19 -23.84 -1.58
C PRO A 588 23.71 -23.96 -1.93
N SER A 589 23.01 -22.82 -2.02
CA SER A 589 21.60 -22.82 -2.38
C SER A 589 21.41 -23.36 -3.80
N PRO A 590 20.46 -24.31 -4.03
CA PRO A 590 20.11 -24.79 -5.36
C PRO A 590 19.24 -23.79 -6.14
N ASN A 591 18.79 -22.71 -5.49
CA ASN A 591 17.83 -21.77 -6.06
C ASN A 591 18.48 -20.76 -7.01
N TRP A 592 19.81 -20.65 -6.99
CA TRP A 592 20.56 -19.79 -7.87
C TRP A 592 21.87 -20.39 -8.37
N SER A 593 22.36 -19.86 -9.48
CA SER A 593 23.66 -20.21 -10.06
C SER A 593 24.26 -19.03 -10.82
N VAL A 594 25.56 -19.12 -11.14
CA VAL A 594 26.20 -18.19 -12.07
C VAL A 594 25.90 -18.64 -13.50
N LEU A 595 25.46 -17.70 -14.34
CA LEU A 595 25.19 -17.95 -15.76
C LEU A 595 26.51 -18.26 -16.49
N PRO A 596 26.63 -19.45 -17.13
CA PRO A 596 27.83 -19.86 -17.88
C PRO A 596 28.18 -18.87 -18.99
N VAL A 597 29.47 -18.67 -19.24
CA VAL A 597 29.97 -17.64 -20.17
C VAL A 597 29.47 -17.87 -21.60
N ASP A 598 29.35 -19.12 -22.02
CA ASP A 598 28.84 -19.57 -23.32
C ASP A 598 27.33 -19.41 -23.48
N GLU A 599 26.59 -19.33 -22.36
CA GLU A 599 25.14 -19.09 -22.38
C GLU A 599 24.77 -17.60 -22.36
N ARG A 600 25.70 -16.72 -21.95
CA ARG A 600 25.51 -15.26 -21.89
C ARG A 600 25.24 -14.67 -23.27
N LEU A 601 24.45 -13.59 -23.28
CA LEU A 601 24.13 -12.83 -24.48
C LEU A 601 25.35 -12.03 -24.95
N GLU A 602 25.64 -12.08 -26.26
CA GLU A 602 26.73 -11.33 -26.88
C GLU A 602 26.49 -9.82 -26.83
N ASP A 603 27.55 -9.02 -26.71
CA ASP A 603 27.46 -7.55 -26.59
C ASP A 603 26.70 -6.86 -27.74
N ARG A 604 26.76 -7.43 -28.95
CA ARG A 604 25.99 -6.93 -30.10
C ARG A 604 24.48 -6.99 -29.90
N ILE A 605 23.97 -7.93 -29.08
CA ILE A 605 22.53 -8.06 -28.83
C ILE A 605 22.03 -6.84 -28.05
N TRP A 606 22.82 -6.37 -27.08
CA TRP A 606 22.50 -5.21 -26.26
C TRP A 606 22.58 -3.88 -27.04
N SER A 607 23.54 -3.75 -27.94
CA SER A 607 23.84 -2.51 -28.66
C SER A 607 23.07 -2.36 -29.97
N ASP A 608 22.87 -3.46 -30.71
CA ASP A 608 22.26 -3.42 -32.04
C ASP A 608 20.80 -3.90 -32.00
N VAL A 609 20.52 -5.04 -31.35
CA VAL A 609 19.22 -5.72 -31.43
C VAL A 609 18.16 -5.09 -30.50
N VAL A 610 18.50 -4.87 -29.23
CA VAL A 610 17.56 -4.35 -28.21
C VAL A 610 17.03 -2.95 -28.53
N PRO A 611 17.84 -1.96 -28.97
CA PRO A 611 17.34 -0.62 -29.31
C PRO A 611 16.43 -0.57 -30.56
N GLY A 612 16.34 -1.68 -31.29
CA GLY A 612 15.51 -1.88 -32.47
C GLY A 612 16.30 -1.75 -33.78
N GLU A 613 16.75 -2.88 -34.34
CA GLU A 613 17.29 -2.93 -35.70
C GLU A 613 16.18 -2.69 -36.74
N PRO A 614 16.49 -2.00 -37.87
CA PRO A 614 15.55 -1.87 -38.98
C PRO A 614 15.07 -3.24 -39.49
N GLY A 615 13.77 -3.50 -39.37
CA GLY A 615 13.12 -4.73 -39.87
C GLY A 615 12.95 -5.86 -38.85
N LYS A 616 13.42 -5.70 -37.59
CA LYS A 616 13.18 -6.65 -36.50
C LYS A 616 12.12 -6.10 -35.53
N GLY A 617 11.12 -6.92 -35.20
CA GLY A 617 10.05 -6.60 -34.27
C GLY A 617 10.31 -7.10 -32.85
N LEU A 618 9.36 -6.85 -31.95
CA LEU A 618 9.40 -7.32 -30.56
C LEU A 618 9.68 -8.84 -30.45
N LYS A 619 9.08 -9.63 -31.34
CA LYS A 619 9.26 -11.09 -31.37
C LYS A 619 10.69 -11.51 -31.66
N ASP A 620 11.34 -10.83 -32.61
CA ASP A 620 12.72 -11.11 -32.99
C ASP A 620 13.68 -10.76 -31.84
N ILE A 621 13.38 -9.70 -31.10
CA ILE A 621 14.16 -9.29 -29.92
C ILE A 621 14.03 -10.33 -28.81
N LEU A 622 12.79 -10.70 -28.42
CA LEU A 622 12.56 -11.71 -27.38
C LEU A 622 13.17 -13.08 -27.75
N GLN A 623 13.11 -13.46 -29.03
CA GLN A 623 13.77 -14.67 -29.51
C GLN A 623 15.30 -14.57 -29.48
N ALA A 624 15.87 -13.43 -29.86
CA ALA A 624 17.32 -13.21 -29.82
C ALA A 624 17.88 -13.27 -28.40
N VAL A 625 17.11 -12.84 -27.41
CA VAL A 625 17.48 -12.95 -25.99
C VAL A 625 17.05 -14.28 -25.34
N LYS A 626 16.57 -15.25 -26.12
CA LYS A 626 16.18 -16.60 -25.68
C LYS A 626 15.00 -16.64 -24.69
N ILE A 627 14.12 -15.64 -24.69
CA ILE A 627 12.86 -15.69 -23.94
C ILE A 627 11.82 -16.40 -24.82
N ALA A 628 11.51 -17.66 -24.48
CA ALA A 628 10.55 -18.47 -25.22
C ALA A 628 9.10 -18.00 -24.97
N ARG A 629 8.27 -17.98 -26.03
CA ARG A 629 6.81 -17.97 -25.86
C ARG A 629 6.37 -19.39 -25.50
N GLY A 630 5.73 -19.55 -24.35
CA GLY A 630 4.83 -20.67 -24.10
C GLY A 630 3.70 -20.72 -25.12
#